data_AF-A0A2R4ZQ68-F1
#
_entry.id   AF-A0A2R4ZQ68-F1
#
_cell.length_a   1.000
_cell.length_b   1.000
_cell.length_c   1.000
_cell.angle_alpha   90.00
_cell.angle_beta   90.00
_cell.angle_gamma   90.00
#
_symmetry.space_group_name_H-M   'P 1'
#
loop_
_entity.id
_entity.type
_entity.pdbx_description
1 polymer ?
#
loop_
_entity_poly.entity_id
_entity_poly.type
_entity_poly.pdbx_seq_one_letter_code
_entity_poly.pdbx_strand_id
1 'polypeptide(L)'
;MSQHRKINLPICVTIDQVVGLVEALYSLGGLADTSKISEVIDADAGLLPNVIDVAESMGLVRLEKGDLVITDTGKEVAKADSRSIKKILRNLVIGIEPISSIVKMLNEKGSIQIEELRGMLEELYGTKASEAIECLIHWGTYLNIFRWRPDEQEIVPIKRASRREI
;
A
#
# COMPACT_ATOMS: atom_id res chain seq x y z
N MET A 1 -8.55 -10.61 -22.65
CA MET A 1 -9.21 -9.53 -21.89
C MET A 1 -8.95 -9.80 -20.42
N SER A 2 -7.83 -9.31 -19.89
CA SER A 2 -7.48 -9.54 -18.49
C SER A 2 -8.38 -8.67 -17.64
N GLN A 3 -9.32 -9.31 -16.95
CA GLN A 3 -10.16 -8.67 -15.96
C GLN A 3 -9.23 -8.22 -14.84
N HIS A 4 -8.88 -6.93 -14.80
CA HIS A 4 -8.24 -6.34 -13.63
C HIS A 4 -9.23 -6.51 -12.48
N ARG A 5 -9.03 -7.57 -11.68
CA ARG A 5 -9.69 -7.71 -10.38
C ARG A 5 -9.37 -6.40 -9.67
N LYS A 6 -10.38 -5.59 -9.33
CA LYS A 6 -10.19 -4.46 -8.43
C LYS A 6 -9.79 -5.09 -7.09
N ILE A 7 -8.50 -5.24 -6.87
CA ILE A 7 -7.96 -5.72 -5.60
C ILE A 7 -8.08 -4.54 -4.65
N ASN A 8 -8.91 -4.71 -3.63
CA ASN A 8 -8.92 -3.80 -2.49
C ASN A 8 -7.71 -4.17 -1.64
N LEU A 9 -6.94 -3.18 -1.19
CA LEU A 9 -5.85 -3.45 -0.25
C LEU A 9 -6.42 -4.19 0.98
N PRO A 10 -5.90 -5.39 1.33
CA PRO A 10 -6.30 -6.06 2.56
C PRO A 10 -5.89 -5.23 3.77
N ILE A 11 -6.72 -5.35 4.80
CA ILE A 11 -6.68 -4.52 6.00
C ILE A 11 -5.43 -4.85 6.84
N CYS A 12 -4.88 -3.85 7.53
CA CYS A 12 -3.78 -3.96 8.51
C CYS A 12 -2.40 -4.42 8.00
N VAL A 13 -2.13 -4.38 6.70
CA VAL A 13 -0.75 -4.56 6.18
C VAL A 13 -0.01 -3.22 6.15
N THR A 14 1.16 -3.13 6.77
CA THR A 14 2.00 -1.93 6.73
C THR A 14 2.92 -1.93 5.52
N ILE A 15 3.40 -0.75 5.13
CA ILE A 15 4.38 -0.62 4.05
C ILE A 15 5.68 -1.36 4.38
N ASP A 16 6.12 -1.30 5.63
CA ASP A 16 7.36 -1.96 6.06
C ASP A 16 7.25 -3.49 5.94
N GLN A 17 6.06 -4.07 6.14
CA GLN A 17 5.83 -5.50 5.92
C GLN A 17 5.94 -5.87 4.43
N VAL A 18 5.39 -5.05 3.54
CA VAL A 18 5.49 -5.26 2.09
C VAL A 18 6.94 -5.15 1.64
N VAL A 19 7.67 -4.13 2.10
CA VAL A 19 9.10 -3.95 1.79
C VAL A 19 9.92 -5.12 2.34
N GLY A 20 9.69 -5.52 3.59
CA GLY A 20 10.38 -6.64 4.22
C GLY A 20 10.17 -7.97 3.49
N LEU A 21 8.95 -8.25 3.01
CA LEU A 21 8.67 -9.41 2.17
C LEU A 21 9.51 -9.38 0.88
N VAL A 22 9.55 -8.24 0.20
CA VAL A 22 10.26 -8.07 -1.07
C VAL A 22 11.77 -8.18 -0.88
N GLU A 23 12.32 -7.61 0.20
CA GLU A 23 13.73 -7.71 0.57
C GLU A 23 14.12 -9.14 0.96
N ALA A 24 13.29 -9.84 1.73
CA ALA A 24 13.49 -11.23 2.10
C ALA A 24 13.52 -12.12 0.86
N LEU A 25 12.54 -11.99 -0.03
CA LEU A 25 12.48 -12.75 -1.28
C LEU A 25 13.69 -12.45 -2.19
N TYR A 26 14.08 -11.17 -2.30
CA TYR A 26 15.27 -10.78 -3.05
C TYR A 26 16.54 -11.44 -2.49
N SER A 27 16.68 -11.48 -1.16
CA SER A 27 17.82 -12.10 -0.47
C SER A 27 17.89 -13.62 -0.66
N LEU A 28 16.75 -14.27 -0.89
CA LEU A 28 16.65 -15.69 -1.24
C LEU A 28 16.90 -15.98 -2.73
N GLY A 29 17.28 -14.97 -3.52
CA GLY A 29 17.53 -15.12 -4.96
C GLY A 29 16.31 -14.86 -5.85
N GLY A 30 15.22 -14.35 -5.28
CA GLY A 30 14.04 -13.89 -6.03
C GLY A 30 12.97 -14.96 -6.31
N LEU A 31 13.14 -16.17 -5.77
CA LEU A 31 12.18 -17.27 -5.87
C LEU A 31 12.19 -18.07 -4.56
N ALA A 32 11.04 -18.23 -3.93
CA ALA A 32 10.91 -19.04 -2.73
C ALA A 32 9.46 -19.51 -2.55
N ASP A 33 9.27 -20.72 -2.01
CA ASP A 33 7.96 -21.16 -1.55
C ASP A 33 7.49 -20.32 -0.34
N THR A 34 6.17 -20.25 -0.14
CA THR A 34 5.58 -19.40 0.91
C THR A 34 5.93 -19.87 2.32
N SER A 35 6.18 -21.16 2.53
CA SER A 35 6.64 -21.70 3.82
C SER A 35 8.03 -21.17 4.15
N LYS A 36 8.94 -21.14 3.17
CA LYS A 36 10.30 -20.64 3.37
C LYS A 36 10.33 -19.15 3.66
N ILE A 37 9.47 -18.39 3.01
CA ILE A 37 9.29 -16.97 3.30
C ILE A 37 8.80 -16.77 4.74
N SER A 38 7.81 -17.54 5.17
CA SER A 38 7.25 -17.46 6.54
C SER A 38 8.32 -17.67 7.62
N GLU A 39 9.27 -18.58 7.40
CA GLU A 39 10.40 -18.79 8.33
C GLU A 39 11.34 -17.58 8.43
N VAL A 40 11.52 -16.84 7.33
CA VAL A 40 12.51 -15.76 7.22
C VAL A 40 12.00 -14.46 7.81
N ILE A 41 10.73 -14.15 7.59
CA ILE A 41 10.15 -12.86 8.00
C ILE A 41 9.69 -12.85 9.46
N ASP A 42 9.73 -14.00 10.16
CA ASP A 42 9.20 -14.20 11.52
C ASP A 42 7.82 -13.54 11.73
N ALA A 43 7.00 -13.55 10.67
CA ALA A 43 5.70 -12.94 10.69
C ALA A 43 4.71 -13.90 11.35
N ASP A 44 3.72 -13.33 12.04
CA ASP A 44 2.54 -14.11 12.41
C ASP A 44 2.00 -14.79 11.14
N ALA A 45 1.96 -16.13 11.15
CA ALA A 45 1.64 -16.94 9.97
C ALA A 45 0.26 -16.59 9.38
N GLY A 46 -0.64 -15.99 10.19
CA GLY A 46 -1.93 -15.49 9.71
C GLY A 46 -1.84 -14.21 8.85
N LEU A 47 -0.74 -13.47 8.91
CA LEU A 47 -0.59 -12.18 8.25
C LEU A 47 0.06 -12.27 6.87
N LEU A 48 0.99 -13.22 6.67
CA LEU A 48 1.76 -13.36 5.44
C LEU A 48 0.88 -13.42 4.16
N PRO A 49 -0.24 -14.17 4.11
CA PRO A 49 -1.11 -14.15 2.94
C PRO A 49 -1.58 -12.74 2.55
N ASN A 50 -1.92 -11.91 3.52
CA ASN A 50 -2.35 -10.54 3.26
C ASN A 50 -1.19 -9.68 2.73
N VAL A 51 0.04 -9.87 3.24
CA VAL A 51 1.22 -9.14 2.76
C VAL A 51 1.54 -9.53 1.31
N ILE A 52 1.42 -10.82 0.98
CA ILE A 52 1.59 -11.33 -0.39
C ILE A 52 0.54 -10.72 -1.32
N ASP A 53 -0.73 -10.72 -0.92
CA ASP A 53 -1.82 -10.14 -1.72
C ASP A 53 -1.57 -8.65 -2.02
N VAL A 54 -1.09 -7.88 -1.04
CA VAL A 54 -0.70 -6.46 -1.24
C VAL A 54 0.47 -6.36 -2.20
N ALA A 55 1.56 -7.10 -1.95
CA ALA A 55 2.76 -7.04 -2.77
C ALA A 55 2.48 -7.44 -4.24
N GLU A 56 1.62 -8.44 -4.44
CA GLU A 56 1.17 -8.87 -5.77
C GLU A 56 0.28 -7.80 -6.43
N SER A 57 -0.64 -7.18 -5.67
CA SER A 57 -1.49 -6.09 -6.19
C SER A 57 -0.68 -4.86 -6.62
N MET A 58 0.47 -4.63 -5.96
CA MET A 58 1.43 -3.60 -6.32
C MET A 58 2.38 -4.02 -7.45
N GLY A 59 2.29 -5.27 -7.93
CA GLY A 59 3.14 -5.82 -8.98
C GLY A 59 4.59 -6.00 -8.56
N LEU A 60 4.88 -6.13 -7.26
CA LEU A 60 6.23 -6.34 -6.71
C LEU A 60 6.63 -7.82 -6.74
N VAL A 61 5.65 -8.70 -6.63
CA VAL A 61 5.80 -10.15 -6.64
C VAL A 61 4.69 -10.79 -7.48
N ARG A 62 4.84 -12.07 -7.80
CA ARG A 62 3.80 -12.91 -8.42
C ARG A 62 3.78 -14.27 -7.73
N LEU A 63 2.59 -14.81 -7.48
CA LEU A 63 2.44 -16.17 -7.00
C LEU A 63 2.30 -17.14 -8.20
N GLU A 64 3.28 -18.01 -8.39
CA GLU A 64 3.31 -18.99 -9.46
C GLU A 64 3.40 -20.40 -8.87
N LYS A 65 2.32 -21.19 -9.00
CA LYS A 65 2.26 -22.60 -8.56
C LYS A 65 2.68 -22.87 -7.09
N GLY A 66 2.47 -21.89 -6.21
CA GLY A 66 2.83 -21.98 -4.78
C GLY A 66 4.16 -21.30 -4.43
N ASP A 67 4.92 -20.87 -5.42
CA ASP A 67 6.16 -20.12 -5.23
C ASP A 67 5.93 -18.63 -5.45
N LEU A 68 6.56 -17.81 -4.61
CA LEU A 68 6.64 -16.38 -4.81
C LEU A 68 7.82 -16.06 -5.74
N VAL A 69 7.53 -15.30 -6.80
CA VAL A 69 8.51 -14.82 -7.77
C VAL A 69 8.61 -13.31 -7.67
N ILE A 70 9.81 -12.77 -7.46
CA ILE A 70 10.02 -11.31 -7.46
C ILE A 70 9.91 -10.76 -8.89
N THR A 71 9.21 -9.63 -9.07
CA THR A 71 9.17 -8.94 -10.36
C THR A 71 10.37 -8.01 -10.53
N ASP A 72 10.53 -7.42 -11.72
CA ASP A 72 11.58 -6.41 -11.91
C ASP A 72 11.34 -5.16 -11.06
N THR A 73 10.08 -4.73 -10.91
CA THR A 73 9.70 -3.65 -9.98
C THR A 73 10.02 -4.03 -8.53
N GLY A 74 9.78 -5.27 -8.12
CA GLY A 74 10.16 -5.75 -6.79
C GLY A 74 11.67 -5.69 -6.56
N LYS A 75 12.48 -6.09 -7.56
CA LYS A 75 13.95 -5.97 -7.50
C LYS A 75 14.40 -4.52 -7.41
N GLU A 76 13.74 -3.60 -8.11
CA GLU A 76 14.03 -2.16 -8.01
C GLU A 76 13.77 -1.66 -6.58
N VAL A 77 12.63 -2.04 -5.98
CA VAL A 77 12.32 -1.70 -4.59
C VAL A 77 13.35 -2.27 -3.62
N ALA A 78 13.71 -3.56 -3.74
CA ALA A 78 14.66 -4.23 -2.84
C ALA A 78 16.07 -3.62 -2.85
N LYS A 79 16.44 -2.93 -3.94
CA LYS A 79 17.77 -2.31 -4.11
C LYS A 79 17.78 -0.81 -3.83
N ALA A 80 16.62 -0.19 -3.75
CA ALA A 80 16.48 1.25 -3.68
C ALA A 80 16.78 1.77 -2.27
N ASP A 81 17.28 3.00 -2.18
CA ASP A 81 17.32 3.71 -0.90
C ASP A 81 15.91 4.08 -0.42
N SER A 82 15.77 4.43 0.86
CA SER A 82 14.48 4.72 1.49
C SER A 82 13.67 5.85 0.82
N ARG A 83 14.32 6.84 0.20
CA ARG A 83 13.64 7.92 -0.54
C ARG A 83 13.12 7.41 -1.87
N SER A 84 13.92 6.60 -2.56
CA SER A 84 13.58 5.98 -3.83
C SER A 84 12.43 4.98 -3.67
N ILE A 85 12.46 4.14 -2.63
CA ILE A 85 11.36 3.22 -2.26
C ILE A 85 10.05 3.99 -2.10
N LYS A 86 10.02 5.06 -1.28
CA LYS A 86 8.81 5.86 -1.08
C LYS A 86 8.22 6.39 -2.38
N LYS A 87 9.07 6.84 -3.32
CA LYS A 87 8.62 7.34 -4.62
C LYS A 87 8.02 6.23 -5.49
N ILE A 88 8.67 5.07 -5.54
CA ILE A 88 8.20 3.91 -6.30
C ILE A 88 6.86 3.43 -5.75
N LEU A 89 6.80 3.13 -4.45
CA LEU A 89 5.59 2.62 -3.80
C LEU A 89 4.42 3.60 -3.90
N ARG A 90 4.68 4.92 -3.77
CA ARG A 90 3.66 5.94 -3.99
C ARG A 90 3.05 5.82 -5.39
N ASN A 91 3.88 5.70 -6.43
CA ASN A 91 3.39 5.62 -7.82
C ASN A 91 2.59 4.35 -8.08
N LEU A 92 2.92 3.25 -7.41
CA LEU A 92 2.18 1.99 -7.52
C LEU A 92 0.83 2.08 -6.82
N VAL A 93 0.81 2.57 -5.58
CA VAL A 93 -0.39 2.48 -4.73
C VAL A 93 -1.49 3.47 -5.12
N ILE A 94 -1.16 4.61 -5.73
CA ILE A 94 -2.17 5.60 -6.16
C ILE A 94 -3.14 5.04 -7.22
N GLY A 95 -2.81 3.94 -7.87
CA GLY A 95 -3.68 3.24 -8.82
C GLY A 95 -4.54 2.14 -8.19
N ILE A 96 -4.44 1.90 -6.89
CA ILE A 96 -5.08 0.78 -6.19
C ILE A 96 -6.23 1.29 -5.31
N GLU A 97 -7.36 0.58 -5.29
CA GLU A 97 -8.47 0.89 -4.39
C GLU A 97 -8.14 0.50 -2.94
N PRO A 98 -8.54 1.29 -1.94
CA PRO A 98 -9.39 2.50 -2.02
C PRO A 98 -8.61 3.81 -2.23
N ILE A 99 -7.28 3.75 -2.34
CA ILE A 99 -6.43 4.96 -2.42
C ILE A 99 -6.72 5.77 -3.68
N SER A 100 -6.96 5.14 -4.83
CA SER A 100 -7.36 5.83 -6.07
C SER A 100 -8.63 6.66 -5.88
N SER A 101 -9.65 6.10 -5.22
CA SER A 101 -10.90 6.81 -4.91
C SER A 101 -10.68 7.97 -3.94
N ILE A 102 -9.87 7.77 -2.89
CA ILE A 102 -9.52 8.82 -1.93
C ILE A 102 -8.80 9.99 -2.62
N VAL A 103 -7.82 9.70 -3.49
CA VAL A 103 -7.09 10.74 -4.23
C VAL A 103 -8.04 11.52 -5.15
N LYS A 104 -8.97 10.84 -5.82
CA LYS A 104 -9.98 11.49 -6.66
C LYS A 104 -10.87 12.42 -5.83
N MET A 105 -11.44 11.93 -4.73
CA MET A 105 -12.29 12.72 -3.84
C MET A 105 -11.55 13.94 -3.26
N LEU A 106 -10.28 13.79 -2.88
CA LEU A 106 -9.46 14.89 -2.37
C LEU A 106 -9.24 15.99 -3.43
N ASN A 107 -9.04 15.60 -4.69
CA ASN A 107 -8.89 16.55 -5.79
C ASN A 107 -10.19 17.32 -6.08
N GLU A 108 -11.35 16.68 -5.88
CA GLU A 108 -12.66 17.28 -6.12
C GLU A 108 -13.12 18.18 -4.95
N LYS A 109 -12.90 17.76 -3.71
CA LYS A 109 -13.45 18.42 -2.51
C LYS A 109 -12.44 19.29 -1.75
N GLY A 110 -11.15 19.06 -1.92
CA GLY A 110 -10.09 19.79 -1.21
C GLY A 110 -9.86 19.35 0.25
N SER A 111 -10.79 18.63 0.85
CA SER A 111 -10.60 17.83 2.07
C SER A 111 -11.64 16.70 2.14
N ILE A 112 -11.39 15.69 2.97
CA ILE A 112 -12.34 14.61 3.29
C ILE A 112 -12.37 14.43 4.80
N GLN A 113 -13.56 14.49 5.38
CA GLN A 113 -13.78 14.24 6.81
C GLN A 113 -13.65 12.74 7.12
N ILE A 114 -13.18 12.40 8.31
CA ILE A 114 -12.95 11.00 8.69
C ILE A 114 -14.24 10.16 8.67
N GLU A 115 -15.38 10.76 9.02
CA GLU A 115 -16.69 10.11 8.95
C GLU A 115 -17.13 9.82 7.51
N GLU A 116 -16.80 10.71 6.58
CA GLU A 116 -17.08 10.50 5.16
C GLU A 116 -16.20 9.37 4.61
N LEU A 117 -14.91 9.37 4.97
CA LEU A 117 -14.00 8.28 4.63
C LEU A 117 -14.48 6.94 5.23
N ARG A 118 -14.99 6.95 6.46
CA ARG A 118 -15.57 5.78 7.12
C ARG A 118 -16.74 5.22 6.33
N GLY A 119 -17.72 6.04 5.96
CA GLY A 119 -18.87 5.59 5.16
C GLY A 119 -18.45 4.92 3.85
N MET A 120 -17.47 5.50 3.14
CA MET A 120 -16.92 4.89 1.93
C MET A 120 -16.25 3.52 2.21
N LEU A 121 -15.51 3.40 3.32
CA LEU A 121 -14.80 2.18 3.67
C LEU A 121 -15.72 1.11 4.26
N GLU A 122 -16.84 1.49 4.89
CA GLU A 122 -17.87 0.55 5.34
C GLU A 122 -18.51 -0.20 4.16
N GLU A 123 -18.68 0.45 3.01
CA GLU A 123 -19.15 -0.22 1.78
C GLU A 123 -18.17 -1.29 1.27
N LEU A 124 -16.86 -1.09 1.50
CA LEU A 124 -15.80 -1.98 1.01
C LEU A 124 -15.41 -3.07 2.01
N TYR A 125 -15.41 -2.74 3.30
CA TYR A 125 -14.81 -3.52 4.37
C TYR A 125 -15.76 -3.83 5.53
N GLY A 126 -16.99 -3.32 5.50
CA GLY A 126 -17.99 -3.54 6.54
C GLY A 126 -17.50 -3.11 7.92
N THR A 127 -17.58 -4.02 8.89
CA THR A 127 -17.18 -3.77 10.29
C THR A 127 -15.69 -3.46 10.47
N LYS A 128 -14.86 -3.74 9.46
CA LYS A 128 -13.41 -3.47 9.49
C LYS A 128 -13.03 -2.10 8.95
N ALA A 129 -13.99 -1.21 8.68
CA ALA A 129 -13.73 0.11 8.14
C ALA A 129 -12.78 0.94 9.03
N SER A 130 -12.92 0.88 10.36
CA SER A 130 -12.03 1.60 11.28
C SER A 130 -10.56 1.15 11.17
N GLU A 131 -10.33 -0.16 11.09
CA GLU A 131 -8.98 -0.72 10.88
C GLU A 131 -8.41 -0.30 9.52
N ALA A 132 -9.25 -0.27 8.49
CA ALA A 132 -8.88 0.19 7.16
C ALA A 132 -8.49 1.69 7.18
N ILE A 133 -9.22 2.54 7.92
CA ILE A 133 -8.90 3.96 8.08
C ILE A 133 -7.49 4.13 8.66
N GLU A 134 -7.18 3.44 9.75
CA GLU A 134 -5.87 3.54 10.41
C GLU A 134 -4.74 3.15 9.46
N CYS A 135 -4.93 2.03 8.74
CA CYS A 135 -3.99 1.57 7.73
C CYS A 135 -3.82 2.61 6.60
N LEU A 136 -4.92 3.14 6.05
CA LEU A 136 -4.87 4.10 4.96
C LEU A 136 -4.25 5.44 5.35
N ILE A 137 -4.49 5.90 6.58
CA ILE A 137 -3.82 7.09 7.13
C ILE A 137 -2.31 6.83 7.22
N HIS A 138 -1.90 5.67 7.72
CA HIS A 138 -0.48 5.33 7.80
C HIS A 138 0.17 5.30 6.41
N TRP A 139 -0.44 4.61 5.44
CA TRP A 139 0.05 4.56 4.06
C TRP A 139 0.10 5.94 3.41
N GLY A 140 -1.00 6.69 3.50
CA GLY A 140 -1.14 7.99 2.87
C GLY A 140 -0.16 9.02 3.43
N THR A 141 0.08 9.02 4.73
CA THR A 141 1.06 9.91 5.37
C THR A 141 2.49 9.49 5.06
N TYR A 142 2.84 8.20 5.19
CA TYR A 142 4.18 7.69 4.93
C TYR A 142 4.62 7.93 3.47
N LEU A 143 3.72 7.67 2.50
CA LEU A 143 3.96 7.87 1.07
C LEU A 143 3.69 9.30 0.61
N ASN A 144 3.33 10.21 1.53
CA ASN A 144 3.01 11.61 1.27
C ASN A 144 1.84 11.81 0.28
N ILE A 145 0.89 10.89 0.19
CA ILE A 145 -0.27 10.97 -0.71
C ILE A 145 -1.16 12.16 -0.31
N PHE A 146 -1.46 12.27 0.99
CA PHE A 146 -2.22 13.34 1.62
C PHE A 146 -1.61 13.67 2.98
N ARG A 147 -2.15 14.68 3.66
CA ARG A 147 -1.86 14.96 5.08
C ARG A 147 -3.06 14.58 5.92
N TRP A 148 -2.82 13.93 7.05
CA TRP A 148 -3.82 13.72 8.09
C TRP A 148 -3.78 14.89 9.07
N ARG A 149 -4.95 15.41 9.42
CA ARG A 149 -5.14 16.46 10.42
C ARG A 149 -5.97 15.91 11.58
N PRO A 150 -5.33 15.49 12.68
CA PRO A 150 -6.03 14.83 13.78
C PRO A 150 -6.98 15.76 14.53
N ASP A 151 -6.66 17.05 14.64
CA ASP A 151 -7.49 18.00 15.39
C ASP A 151 -8.81 18.28 14.66
N GLU A 152 -8.74 18.43 13.32
CA GLU A 152 -9.90 18.65 12.46
C GLU A 152 -10.55 17.35 11.94
N GLN A 153 -9.98 16.19 12.29
CA GLN A 153 -10.44 14.87 11.84
C GLN A 153 -10.62 14.78 10.31
N GLU A 154 -9.71 15.36 9.54
CA GLU A 154 -9.77 15.36 8.07
C GLU A 154 -8.45 14.97 7.40
N ILE A 155 -8.55 14.39 6.21
CA ILE A 155 -7.42 14.29 5.28
C ILE A 155 -7.49 15.42 4.25
N VAL A 156 -6.33 15.99 3.92
CA VAL A 156 -6.20 17.10 2.97
C VAL A 156 -5.10 16.85 1.94
N PRO A 157 -5.18 17.44 0.73
CA PRO A 157 -4.12 17.34 -0.25
C PRO A 157 -2.81 17.90 0.27
N ILE A 158 -1.69 17.32 -0.17
CA ILE A 158 -0.38 17.94 0.04
C ILE A 158 -0.30 19.16 -0.87
N LYS A 159 -0.39 20.36 -0.29
CA LYS A 159 -0.07 21.60 -1.01
C LYS A 159 1.37 21.50 -1.53
N ARG A 160 1.54 21.42 -2.86
CA ARG A 160 2.85 21.66 -3.46
C ARG A 160 3.20 23.10 -3.10
N ALA A 161 4.35 23.31 -2.47
CA ALA A 161 4.89 24.66 -2.39
C ALA A 161 4.94 25.20 -3.81
N SER A 162 4.19 26.27 -4.09
CA SER A 162 4.42 27.07 -5.29
C SER A 162 5.90 27.39 -5.27
N ARG A 163 6.67 26.85 -6.23
CA ARG A 163 7.88 27.55 -6.64
C ARG A 163 7.37 28.90 -7.10
N ARG A 164 7.52 29.91 -6.26
CA ARG A 164 7.63 31.28 -6.73
C ARG A 164 8.96 31.29 -7.47
N GLU A 165 8.89 31.12 -8.78
CA GLU A 165 9.99 31.52 -9.63
C GLU A 165 10.11 33.03 -9.43
N ILE A 166 11.25 33.42 -8.86
CA ILE A 166 11.76 34.79 -8.82
C ILE A 166 12.46 35.03 -10.15
#